data_AF-A0A1A9LBY2-F1
#
_entry.id   AF-A0A1A9LBY2-F1
#
_cell.length_a   1.000
_cell.length_b   1.000
_cell.length_c   1.000
_cell.angle_alpha   90.00
_cell.angle_beta   90.00
_cell.angle_gamma   90.00
#
_symmetry.space_group_name_H-M   'P 1'
#
loop_
_entity.id
_entity.type
_entity.pdbx_description
1 polymer ?
#
loop_
_entity_poly.entity_id
_entity_poly.type
_entity_poly.pdbx_seq_one_letter_code
_entity_poly.pdbx_strand_id
1 'polypeptide(L)'
;MSIGKDKSAIKVVSIKLKLTILFVDFAIFGLLISLLEYTIYFQLDLARDFPWLFLFFIYFIFFTLSEFFFNRTLGMKLFKVSITYKNHKKLNKAFVIYSILIMLDRFLFLLIIYFFRVFFHSKNNLLLSEKYSGIRWSKE
;
A
#
# COMPACT_ATOMS: atom_id res chain seq x y z
N MET A 1 -36.29 17.90 -16.34
CA MET A 1 -35.35 18.73 -15.54
C MET A 1 -35.16 18.04 -14.19
N SER A 2 -34.07 17.29 -14.01
CA SER A 2 -33.48 16.96 -12.71
C SER A 2 -32.09 16.39 -12.96
N ILE A 3 -31.10 17.25 -12.82
CA ILE A 3 -29.69 16.91 -12.86
C ILE A 3 -29.37 16.36 -11.47
N GLY A 4 -29.35 15.04 -11.33
CA GLY A 4 -28.82 14.35 -10.15
C GLY A 4 -27.29 14.52 -10.10
N LYS A 5 -26.83 15.69 -9.63
CA LYS A 5 -25.46 15.90 -9.18
C LYS A 5 -25.30 15.20 -7.84
N ASP A 6 -24.89 13.94 -7.88
CA ASP A 6 -24.20 13.34 -6.74
C ASP A 6 -22.80 12.89 -7.19
N LYS A 7 -22.00 13.88 -7.59
CA LYS A 7 -20.54 13.73 -7.55
C LYS A 7 -20.16 13.82 -6.09
N SER A 8 -20.20 12.70 -5.37
CA SER A 8 -19.52 12.58 -4.09
C SER A 8 -18.09 13.10 -4.29
N ALA A 9 -17.80 14.25 -3.69
CA ALA A 9 -16.50 14.89 -3.84
C ALA A 9 -15.46 13.91 -3.29
N ILE A 10 -14.61 13.36 -4.16
CA ILE A 10 -13.53 12.45 -3.77
C ILE A 10 -12.69 13.19 -2.73
N LYS A 11 -12.83 12.80 -1.46
CA LYS A 11 -12.06 13.39 -0.36
C LYS A 11 -10.63 12.89 -0.47
N VAL A 12 -9.76 13.75 -1.01
CA VAL A 12 -8.34 13.48 -1.20
C VAL A 12 -7.68 13.19 0.15
N VAL A 13 -6.97 12.07 0.24
CA VAL A 13 -6.24 11.67 1.44
C VAL A 13 -4.92 12.46 1.52
N SER A 14 -4.61 13.04 2.69
CA SER A 14 -3.34 13.76 2.91
C SER A 14 -2.14 12.82 2.81
N ILE A 15 -0.99 13.32 2.35
CA ILE A 15 0.21 12.48 2.24
C ILE A 15 0.69 11.92 3.57
N LYS A 16 0.54 12.71 4.65
CA LYS A 16 0.86 12.28 6.02
C LYS A 16 0.09 11.01 6.37
N LEU A 17 -1.22 11.02 6.15
CA LEU A 17 -2.07 9.85 6.41
C LEU A 17 -1.71 8.66 5.52
N LYS A 18 -1.40 8.88 4.24
CA LYS A 18 -0.95 7.80 3.33
C LYS A 18 0.33 7.14 3.83
N LEU A 19 1.32 7.94 4.22
CA LEU A 19 2.58 7.43 4.79
C LEU A 19 2.34 6.71 6.12
N THR A 20 1.44 7.20 6.98
CA THR A 20 1.05 6.49 8.20
C THR A 20 0.43 5.13 7.90
N ILE A 21 -0.47 5.04 6.91
CA ILE A 21 -1.06 3.76 6.49
C ILE A 21 0.02 2.79 6.02
N LEU A 22 0.95 3.24 5.17
CA LEU A 22 2.06 2.43 4.68
C LEU A 22 2.97 1.94 5.81
N PHE A 23 3.26 2.80 6.80
CA PHE A 23 4.01 2.42 8.00
C PHE A 23 3.28 1.38 8.84
N VAL A 24 1.97 1.55 9.06
CA VAL A 24 1.17 0.59 9.83
C VAL A 24 1.10 -0.77 9.12
N ASP A 25 0.87 -0.78 7.81
CA ASP A 25 0.87 -2.02 7.00
C ASP A 25 2.24 -2.72 7.08
N PHE A 26 3.34 -1.96 7.02
CA PHE A 26 4.69 -2.49 7.17
C PHE A 26 4.93 -3.08 8.56
N ALA A 27 4.55 -2.37 9.63
CA ALA A 27 4.74 -2.82 11.00
C ALA A 27 3.94 -4.10 11.30
N ILE A 28 2.67 -4.16 10.88
CA ILE A 28 1.83 -5.35 11.06
C ILE A 28 2.42 -6.54 10.31
N PHE A 29 2.80 -6.35 9.04
CA PHE A 29 3.35 -7.44 8.24
C PHE A 29 4.72 -7.90 8.74
N GLY A 30 5.58 -6.97 9.13
CA GLY A 30 6.89 -7.28 9.73
C GLY A 30 6.74 -8.10 11.01
N LEU A 31 5.83 -7.70 11.90
CA LEU A 31 5.54 -8.45 13.11
C LEU A 31 5.02 -9.88 12.80
N LEU A 32 4.12 -10.01 11.82
CA LEU A 32 3.61 -11.33 11.39
C LEU A 32 4.73 -12.23 10.85
N ILE A 33 5.62 -11.69 10.02
CA ILE A 33 6.78 -12.45 9.52
C ILE A 33 7.68 -12.86 10.67
N SER A 34 8.04 -11.95 11.58
CA SER A 34 8.94 -12.28 12.69
C SER A 34 8.35 -13.37 13.60
N LEU A 35 7.03 -13.37 13.84
CA LEU A 35 6.37 -14.44 14.57
C LEU A 35 6.39 -15.77 13.81
N LEU A 36 6.13 -15.74 12.50
CA LEU A 36 6.17 -16.93 11.65
C LEU A 36 7.58 -17.53 11.62
N GLU A 37 8.58 -16.67 11.41
CA GLU A 37 10.00 -17.00 11.42
C GLU A 37 10.41 -17.66 12.73
N TYR A 38 10.07 -17.02 13.86
CA TYR A 38 10.33 -17.57 15.19
C TYR A 38 9.73 -18.97 15.36
N THR A 39 8.48 -19.16 14.92
CA THR A 39 7.77 -20.45 15.04
C THR A 39 8.43 -21.53 14.18
N ILE A 40 8.81 -21.21 12.95
CA ILE A 40 9.46 -22.14 12.01
C ILE A 40 10.83 -22.57 12.52
N TYR A 41 11.70 -21.62 12.91
CA TYR A 41 13.04 -21.96 13.38
C TYR A 41 13.05 -22.64 14.74
N PHE A 42 12.08 -22.34 15.61
CA PHE A 42 11.92 -23.06 16.87
C PHE A 42 11.58 -24.54 16.67
N GLN A 43 10.84 -24.88 15.61
CA GLN A 43 10.34 -26.24 15.38
C GLN A 43 11.20 -27.08 14.45
N LEU A 44 11.89 -26.48 13.48
CA LEU A 44 12.49 -27.20 12.35
C LEU A 44 14.02 -27.27 12.35
N ASP A 45 14.69 -26.64 13.33
CA ASP A 45 16.17 -26.59 13.46
C ASP A 45 16.90 -26.34 12.11
N LEU A 46 16.28 -25.52 11.27
CA LEU A 46 16.77 -25.19 9.93
C LEU A 46 17.89 -24.13 10.03
N ALA A 47 18.85 -24.21 9.11
CA ALA A 47 19.86 -23.17 8.94
C ALA A 47 19.18 -21.80 8.76
N ARG A 48 19.71 -20.77 9.44
CA ARG A 48 19.18 -19.38 9.46
C ARG A 48 19.43 -18.60 8.17
N ASP A 49 19.37 -19.25 7.02
CA ASP A 49 19.41 -18.56 5.74
C ASP A 49 18.03 -17.98 5.47
N PHE A 50 17.89 -16.68 5.72
CA PHE A 50 16.61 -15.99 5.61
C PHE A 50 16.33 -15.61 4.16
N PRO A 51 15.29 -16.17 3.52
CA PRO A 51 15.04 -15.97 2.09
C PRO A 51 14.31 -14.63 1.85
N TRP A 52 15.02 -13.52 2.03
CA TRP A 52 14.49 -12.15 1.89
C TRP A 52 13.72 -11.93 0.58
N LEU A 53 14.21 -12.47 -0.54
CA LEU A 53 13.54 -12.37 -1.84
C LEU A 53 12.19 -13.11 -1.89
N PHE A 54 12.10 -14.28 -1.24
CA PHE A 54 10.86 -15.04 -1.18
C PHE A 54 9.82 -14.34 -0.31
N LEU A 55 10.23 -13.76 0.82
CA LEU A 55 9.35 -12.99 1.69
C LEU A 55 8.90 -11.68 1.04
N PHE A 56 9.79 -11.03 0.28
CA PHE A 56 9.42 -9.88 -0.54
C PHE A 56 8.35 -10.26 -1.59
N PHE A 57 8.48 -11.43 -2.22
CA PHE A 57 7.49 -11.92 -3.17
C PHE A 57 6.14 -12.23 -2.48
N ILE A 58 6.14 -12.83 -1.30
CA ILE A 58 4.91 -13.05 -0.51
C ILE A 58 4.28 -11.70 -0.13
N TYR A 59 5.08 -10.74 0.33
CA TYR A 59 4.62 -9.38 0.65
C TYR A 59 3.96 -8.72 -0.55
N PHE A 60 4.60 -8.80 -1.72
CA PHE A 60 4.08 -8.29 -2.98
C PHE A 60 2.71 -8.87 -3.30
N ILE A 61 2.59 -10.20 -3.28
CA ILE A 61 1.33 -10.91 -3.58
C ILE A 61 0.26 -10.52 -2.57
N PHE A 62 0.56 -10.59 -1.27
CA PHE A 62 -0.41 -10.34 -0.20
C PHE A 62 -1.12 -8.99 -0.37
N PHE A 63 -0.34 -7.93 -0.56
CA PHE A 63 -0.90 -6.59 -0.70
C PHE A 63 -1.54 -6.35 -2.06
N THR A 64 -0.91 -6.81 -3.15
CA THR A 64 -1.48 -6.67 -4.49
C THR A 64 -2.84 -7.34 -4.60
N LEU A 65 -2.98 -8.56 -4.05
CA LEU A 65 -4.27 -9.27 -4.04
C LEU A 65 -5.29 -8.55 -3.16
N SER A 66 -4.90 -8.07 -1.97
CA SER A 66 -5.81 -7.32 -1.11
C SER A 66 -6.32 -6.05 -1.80
N GLU A 67 -5.43 -5.29 -2.43
CA GLU A 67 -5.77 -4.08 -3.18
C GLU A 67 -6.61 -4.41 -4.43
N PHE A 68 -6.34 -5.52 -5.11
CA PHE A 68 -7.10 -5.93 -6.29
C PHE A 68 -8.54 -6.35 -5.97
N PHE A 69 -8.71 -7.18 -4.94
CA PHE A 69 -10.02 -7.73 -4.60
C PHE A 69 -10.87 -6.81 -3.72
N PHE A 70 -10.24 -6.11 -2.79
CA PHE A 70 -10.95 -5.30 -1.79
C PHE A 70 -10.78 -3.79 -2.01
N ASN A 71 -9.94 -3.35 -2.96
CA ASN A 71 -9.56 -1.95 -3.14
C ASN A 71 -8.93 -1.31 -1.89
N ARG A 72 -8.42 -2.13 -0.97
CA ARG A 72 -7.82 -1.64 0.27
C ARG A 72 -6.92 -2.69 0.90
N THR A 73 -5.96 -2.21 1.68
CA THR A 73 -5.20 -3.01 2.64
C THR A 73 -5.84 -3.02 4.02
N LEU A 74 -5.25 -3.77 4.95
CA LEU A 74 -5.64 -3.72 6.36
C LEU A 74 -5.46 -2.31 6.95
N GLY A 75 -4.31 -1.68 6.74
CA GLY A 75 -4.05 -0.30 7.17
C GLY A 75 -5.06 0.68 6.58
N MET A 76 -5.30 0.60 5.28
CA MET A 76 -6.34 1.42 4.63
C MET A 76 -7.72 1.25 5.29
N LYS A 77 -8.10 0.00 5.61
CA LYS A 77 -9.35 -0.30 6.32
C LYS A 77 -9.40 0.33 7.71
N LEU A 78 -8.30 0.28 8.49
CA LEU A 78 -8.21 0.90 9.82
C LEU A 78 -8.43 2.42 9.76
N PHE A 79 -7.96 3.07 8.70
CA PHE A 79 -8.06 4.52 8.53
C PHE A 79 -9.23 4.97 7.65
N LYS A 80 -10.16 4.07 7.29
CA LYS A 80 -11.30 4.34 6.38
C LYS A 80 -10.87 4.97 5.06
N VAL A 81 -9.82 4.40 4.47
CA VAL A 81 -9.29 4.78 3.16
C VAL A 81 -9.48 3.62 2.19
N SER A 82 -9.72 3.95 0.93
CA SER A 82 -9.79 2.98 -0.16
C SER A 82 -9.15 3.52 -1.42
N ILE A 83 -8.89 2.60 -2.33
CA ILE A 83 -8.40 2.88 -3.67
C ILE A 83 -9.60 3.19 -4.55
N THR A 84 -9.65 4.42 -5.07
CA THR A 84 -10.60 4.82 -6.11
C THR A 84 -10.19 4.21 -7.44
N TYR A 85 -10.65 2.98 -7.68
CA TYR A 85 -10.44 2.27 -8.93
C TYR A 85 -11.78 2.09 -9.66
N LYS A 86 -11.98 2.85 -10.74
CA LYS A 86 -13.25 2.90 -11.48
C LYS A 86 -13.64 1.58 -12.16
N ASN A 87 -12.67 0.72 -12.47
CA ASN A 87 -12.90 -0.53 -13.20
C ASN A 87 -12.74 -1.74 -12.26
N HIS A 88 -13.66 -1.87 -11.31
CA HIS A 88 -13.73 -2.98 -10.37
C HIS A 88 -13.37 -4.32 -11.03
N LYS A 89 -12.33 -4.99 -10.50
CA LYS A 89 -11.93 -6.38 -10.81
C LYS A 89 -11.33 -6.68 -12.19
N LYS A 90 -11.03 -5.68 -13.02
CA LYS A 90 -10.22 -5.93 -14.24
C LYS A 90 -8.76 -5.56 -14.01
N LEU A 91 -7.85 -6.48 -14.29
CA LEU A 91 -6.43 -6.16 -14.39
C LEU A 91 -6.24 -5.24 -15.59
N ASN A 92 -5.91 -3.96 -15.34
CA ASN A 92 -5.53 -3.02 -16.38
C ASN A 92 -4.09 -2.57 -16.18
N LYS A 93 -3.50 -1.97 -17.22
CA LYS A 93 -2.11 -1.47 -17.18
C LYS A 93 -1.89 -0.48 -16.03
N ALA A 94 -2.88 0.34 -15.70
CA ALA A 94 -2.79 1.29 -14.59
C ALA A 94 -2.66 0.58 -13.23
N PHE A 95 -3.40 -0.50 -13.01
CA PHE A 95 -3.34 -1.29 -11.77
C PHE A 95 -2.01 -2.05 -11.67
N VAL A 96 -1.48 -2.58 -12.76
CA VAL A 96 -0.15 -3.21 -12.77
C VAL A 96 0.93 -2.19 -12.42
N ILE A 97 0.90 -1.01 -13.04
CA ILE A 97 1.83 0.09 -12.74
C ILE A 97 1.68 0.51 -11.26
N TYR A 98 0.44 0.64 -10.77
CA TYR A 98 0.18 0.95 -9.38
C TYR A 98 0.79 -0.10 -8.44
N SER A 99 0.56 -1.39 -8.71
CA SER A 99 1.01 -2.50 -7.86
C SER A 99 2.54 -2.59 -7.78
N ILE A 100 3.23 -2.34 -8.89
CA ILE A 100 4.70 -2.30 -8.90
C ILE A 100 5.20 -1.08 -8.14
N LEU A 101 4.64 0.10 -8.41
CA LEU A 101 5.11 1.34 -7.80
C LEU A 101 4.74 1.48 -6.33
N ILE A 102 3.60 0.94 -5.89
CA ILE A 102 3.20 0.99 -4.48
C ILE A 102 4.14 0.11 -3.63
N MET A 103 4.78 -0.88 -4.24
CA MET A 103 5.79 -1.70 -3.58
C MET A 103 7.07 -0.94 -3.37
N LEU A 104 7.47 -0.12 -4.34
CA LEU A 104 8.53 0.87 -4.13
C LEU A 104 8.12 1.90 -3.06
N ASP A 105 6.88 2.38 -3.06
CA ASP A 105 6.33 3.26 -2.01
C ASP A 105 6.24 2.58 -0.63
N ARG A 106 6.30 1.25 -0.53
CA ARG A 106 6.36 0.52 0.74
C ARG A 106 7.80 0.26 1.19
N PHE A 107 8.69 -0.10 0.25
CA PHE A 107 10.04 -0.58 0.55
C PHE A 107 11.09 0.53 0.58
N LEU A 108 11.11 1.42 -0.42
CA LEU A 108 12.09 2.52 -0.54
C LEU A 108 11.66 3.78 0.25
N PHE A 109 10.36 3.97 0.43
CA PHE A 109 9.79 5.24 0.88
C PHE A 109 9.72 5.41 2.39
N LEU A 110 9.63 4.31 3.14
CA LEU A 110 9.62 4.36 4.61
C LEU A 110 10.90 4.96 5.18
N LEU A 111 12.04 4.65 4.56
CA LEU A 111 13.36 5.06 5.04
C LEU A 111 13.85 6.38 4.41
N ILE A 112 13.69 6.56 3.10
CA ILE A 112 14.30 7.69 2.38
C ILE A 112 13.35 8.90 2.32
N ILE A 113 12.03 8.68 2.31
CA ILE A 113 11.07 9.75 2.01
C ILE A 113 10.36 10.30 3.25
N TYR A 114 10.38 9.58 4.37
CA TYR A 114 10.13 10.26 5.65
C TYR A 114 11.16 11.38 5.86
N PHE A 115 12.44 11.12 5.55
CA PHE A 115 13.50 12.13 5.58
C PHE A 115 13.35 13.17 4.45
N PHE A 116 13.31 12.77 3.18
CA PHE A 116 13.27 13.76 2.09
C PHE A 116 11.95 14.53 1.97
N ARG A 117 10.80 13.98 2.35
CA ARG A 117 9.49 14.64 2.08
C ARG A 117 9.01 15.52 3.21
N VAL A 118 9.41 15.22 4.45
CA VAL A 118 9.30 16.17 5.57
C VAL A 118 10.17 17.39 5.30
N PHE A 119 11.36 17.20 4.70
CA PHE A 119 12.31 18.29 4.44
C PHE A 119 12.12 19.01 3.08
N PHE A 120 11.66 18.35 2.00
CA PHE A 120 11.64 18.92 0.62
C PHE A 120 10.25 19.04 -0.05
N HIS A 121 9.16 19.12 0.72
CA HIS A 121 7.94 19.80 0.25
C HIS A 121 7.25 19.18 -0.99
N SER A 122 6.54 18.05 -0.81
CA SER A 122 5.69 17.52 -1.89
C SER A 122 4.34 18.25 -1.94
N LYS A 123 4.26 19.32 -2.74
CA LYS A 123 3.06 20.15 -2.95
C LYS A 123 1.77 19.40 -3.37
N ASN A 124 1.87 18.15 -3.83
CA ASN A 124 0.76 17.48 -4.52
C ASN A 124 0.00 16.41 -3.70
N ASN A 125 0.40 16.06 -2.47
CA ASN A 125 -0.28 15.01 -1.69
C ASN A 125 -0.40 13.62 -2.36
N LEU A 126 0.45 13.30 -3.35
CA LEU A 126 0.38 12.05 -4.15
C LEU A 126 1.58 11.13 -3.91
N LEU A 127 1.37 9.83 -3.74
CA LEU A 127 2.44 8.82 -3.81
C LEU A 127 2.99 8.67 -5.24
N LEU A 128 4.14 8.00 -5.43
CA LEU A 128 4.63 7.74 -6.80
C LEU A 128 3.66 6.83 -7.55
N SER A 129 3.19 5.77 -6.89
CA SER A 129 2.14 4.90 -7.41
C SER A 129 0.96 5.71 -7.95
N GLU A 130 0.44 6.66 -7.18
CA GLU A 130 -0.67 7.52 -7.61
C GLU A 130 -0.29 8.50 -8.73
N LYS A 131 0.94 9.02 -8.72
CA LYS A 131 1.43 9.97 -9.74
C LYS A 131 1.47 9.33 -11.13
N TYR A 132 1.95 8.08 -11.23
CA TYR A 132 2.18 7.41 -12.52
C TYR A 132 1.05 6.48 -12.95
N SER A 133 0.28 5.91 -12.02
CA SER A 133 -0.86 5.05 -12.37
C SER A 133 -2.16 5.81 -12.59
N GLY A 134 -2.29 7.02 -12.02
CA GLY A 134 -3.55 7.76 -11.98
C GLY A 134 -4.58 7.18 -11.00
N ILE A 135 -4.30 6.05 -10.35
CA ILE A 135 -5.10 5.50 -9.26
C ILE A 135 -4.92 6.40 -8.03
N ARG A 136 -6.01 6.69 -7.32
CA ARG A 136 -6.03 7.61 -6.17
C ARG A 136 -6.54 6.93 -4.93
N TRP A 137 -6.08 7.37 -3.77
CA TRP A 137 -6.69 7.00 -2.50
C TRP A 137 -7.72 8.04 -2.07
N SER A 138 -8.86 7.57 -1.57
CA SER A 138 -9.97 8.38 -1.09
C SER A 138 -10.40 7.95 0.30
N LYS A 139 -10.92 8.90 1.10
CA LYS A 139 -11.68 8.52 2.30
C LYS A 139 -13.00 7.87 1.90
N GLU A 140 -13.33 6.77 2.57
CA GLU A 140 -14.67 6.18 2.59
C GLU A 140 -15.63 7.04 3.43
#